data_AF-A0A9D6LST8-F1
#
_entry.id   AF-A0A9D6LST8-F1
#
_cell.length_a   1.000
_cell.length_b   1.000
_cell.length_c   1.000
_cell.angle_alpha   90.00
_cell.angle_beta   90.00
_cell.angle_gamma   90.00
#
_symmetry.space_group_name_H-M   'P 1'
#
loop_
_entity.id
_entity.type
_entity.pdbx_description
1 polymer ?
#
loop_
_entity_poly.entity_id
_entity_poly.type
_entity_poly.pdbx_seq_one_letter_code
_entity_poly.pdbx_strand_id
1 'polypeptide(L)'
;MRIWRVLAFYVCLAATAQNQVETLRRQALELSQKKQWNQAIEKYREALRLEPADPDTHYNLALALRYKGDPAAAAGEFQAALRLKPQWSAAHYGLGAAYYALGNKTGALAEFRSAVEQDPKNAGARYFLAVTLLERKELREAIAELKAVLRLRPSHAEARLTLGLAYL
;
A
#
# COMPACT_ATOMS: atom_id res chain seq x y z
N MET A 1 23.17 -22.05 37.77
CA MET A 1 23.91 -21.68 36.53
C MET A 1 23.27 -22.15 35.21
N ARG A 2 22.20 -22.97 35.18
CA ARG A 2 21.58 -23.45 33.92
C ARG A 2 20.75 -22.40 33.16
N ILE A 3 20.11 -21.47 33.88
CA ILE A 3 19.19 -20.47 33.31
C ILE A 3 19.93 -19.48 32.39
N TRP A 4 21.16 -19.09 32.73
CA TRP A 4 21.98 -18.17 31.92
C TRP A 4 22.42 -18.76 30.57
N ARG A 5 22.69 -20.08 30.50
CA ARG A 5 23.05 -20.75 29.23
C ARG A 5 21.87 -20.86 28.27
N VAL A 6 20.68 -21.10 28.80
CA VAL A 6 19.44 -21.14 27.99
C VAL A 6 19.10 -19.74 27.49
N LEU A 7 19.15 -18.72 28.36
CA LEU A 7 18.93 -17.32 27.95
C LEU A 7 19.94 -16.86 26.90
N ALA A 8 21.24 -17.15 27.07
CA ALA A 8 22.26 -16.77 26.10
C ALA A 8 22.08 -17.48 24.74
N PHE A 9 21.65 -18.74 24.74
CA PHE A 9 21.33 -19.48 23.51
C PHE A 9 20.09 -18.91 22.80
N TYR A 10 19.03 -18.58 23.56
CA TYR A 10 17.82 -17.94 23.03
C TYR A 10 18.08 -16.54 22.46
N VAL A 11 18.89 -15.72 23.14
CA VAL A 11 19.26 -14.38 22.65
C VAL A 11 20.10 -14.48 21.37
N CYS A 12 21.01 -15.45 21.28
CA CYS A 12 21.80 -15.69 20.06
C CYS A 12 20.91 -16.15 18.89
N LEU A 13 20.00 -17.09 19.13
CA LEU A 13 19.04 -17.57 18.12
C LEU A 13 18.13 -16.44 17.62
N ALA A 14 17.57 -15.65 18.53
CA ALA A 14 16.76 -14.49 18.18
C ALA A 14 17.55 -13.47 17.33
N ALA A 15 18.80 -13.18 17.70
CA ALA A 15 19.66 -12.29 16.92
C ALA A 15 19.97 -12.83 15.51
N THR A 16 20.19 -14.14 15.35
CA THR A 16 20.39 -14.75 14.02
C THR A 16 19.13 -14.71 13.16
N ALA A 17 17.96 -14.96 13.74
CA ALA A 17 16.68 -14.89 13.04
C ALA A 17 16.38 -13.45 12.59
N GLN A 18 16.67 -12.46 13.44
CA GLN A 18 16.45 -11.05 13.12
C GLN A 18 17.38 -10.57 11.99
N ASN A 19 18.67 -10.95 12.03
CA ASN A 19 19.60 -10.69 10.93
C ASN A 19 19.15 -11.35 9.61
N GLN A 20 18.58 -12.55 9.69
CA GLN A 20 18.06 -13.25 8.52
C GLN A 20 16.84 -12.53 7.93
N VAL A 21 15.90 -12.08 8.77
CA VAL A 21 14.73 -11.31 8.34
C VAL A 21 15.15 -10.02 7.63
N GLU A 22 16.06 -9.25 8.21
CA GLU A 22 16.55 -8.02 7.60
C GLU A 22 17.21 -8.28 6.23
N THR A 23 17.99 -9.35 6.14
CA THR A 23 18.60 -9.78 4.87
C THR A 23 17.54 -10.10 3.81
N LEU A 24 16.50 -10.87 4.18
CA LEU A 24 15.40 -11.22 3.28
C LEU A 24 14.63 -9.98 2.81
N ARG A 25 14.33 -9.05 3.72
CA ARG A 25 13.67 -7.77 3.40
C ARG A 25 14.49 -6.94 2.43
N ARG A 26 15.79 -6.81 2.69
CA ARG A 26 16.70 -6.06 1.81
C ARG A 26 16.78 -6.67 0.42
N GLN A 27 16.92 -7.99 0.32
CA GLN A 27 16.89 -8.69 -0.96
C GLN A 27 15.57 -8.48 -1.69
N ALA A 28 14.44 -8.63 -1.00
CA ALA A 28 13.11 -8.43 -1.59
C ALA A 28 12.91 -7.00 -2.12
N LEU A 29 13.43 -6.01 -1.41
CA LEU A 29 13.40 -4.61 -1.83
C LEU A 29 14.26 -4.38 -3.08
N GLU A 30 15.47 -4.93 -3.13
CA GLU A 30 16.35 -4.84 -4.31
C GLU A 30 15.70 -5.51 -5.54
N LEU A 31 15.12 -6.69 -5.36
CA LEU A 31 14.39 -7.40 -6.41
C LEU A 31 13.18 -6.59 -6.90
N SER A 32 12.48 -5.91 -5.98
CA SER A 32 11.36 -5.02 -6.30
C SER A 32 11.81 -3.80 -7.12
N GLN A 33 12.95 -3.20 -6.79
CA GLN A 33 13.55 -2.10 -7.57
C GLN A 33 13.93 -2.55 -8.99
N LYS A 34 14.41 -3.80 -9.12
CA LYS A 34 14.69 -4.46 -10.41
C LYS A 34 13.44 -4.98 -11.13
N LYS A 35 12.24 -4.76 -10.57
CA LYS A 35 10.94 -5.25 -11.08
C LYS A 35 10.86 -6.77 -11.22
N GLN A 36 11.69 -7.50 -10.47
CA GLN A 36 11.70 -8.96 -10.41
C GLN A 36 10.63 -9.45 -9.43
N TRP A 37 9.36 -9.16 -9.75
CA TRP A 37 8.23 -9.27 -8.83
C TRP A 37 8.06 -10.65 -8.21
N ASN A 38 8.19 -11.73 -9.01
CA ASN A 38 8.08 -13.09 -8.50
C ASN A 38 9.11 -13.38 -7.40
N GLN A 39 10.37 -13.02 -7.62
CA GLN A 39 11.44 -13.27 -6.66
C GLN A 39 11.28 -12.39 -5.43
N ALA A 40 10.87 -11.14 -5.60
CA ALA A 40 10.59 -10.23 -4.48
C ALA A 40 9.45 -10.77 -3.60
N ILE A 41 8.35 -11.24 -4.19
CA ILE A 41 7.20 -11.83 -3.48
C ILE A 41 7.65 -13.00 -2.61
N GLU A 42 8.44 -13.92 -3.16
CA GLU A 42 8.94 -15.06 -2.39
C GLU A 42 9.80 -14.60 -1.21
N LYS A 43 10.69 -13.62 -1.40
CA LYS A 43 11.53 -13.11 -0.30
C LYS A 43 10.75 -12.35 0.77
N TYR A 44 9.72 -11.58 0.40
CA TYR A 44 8.83 -10.98 1.40
C TYR A 44 8.04 -12.04 2.17
N ARG A 45 7.53 -13.08 1.52
CA ARG A 45 6.84 -14.19 2.19
C ARG A 45 7.77 -14.94 3.14
N GLU A 46 9.01 -15.21 2.72
CA GLU A 46 10.03 -15.80 3.60
C GLU A 46 10.27 -14.93 4.85
N ALA A 47 10.38 -13.61 4.68
CA ALA A 47 10.53 -12.67 5.79
C ALA A 47 9.31 -12.69 6.73
N LEU A 48 8.09 -12.66 6.19
CA LEU A 48 6.85 -12.70 6.99
C LEU A 48 6.61 -14.03 7.70
N ARG A 49 7.15 -15.15 7.19
CA ARG A 49 7.12 -16.42 7.93
C ARG A 49 7.94 -16.37 9.22
N LEU A 50 9.01 -15.58 9.23
CA LEU A 50 9.88 -15.42 10.40
C LEU A 50 9.40 -14.30 11.32
N GLU A 51 8.91 -13.20 10.75
CA GLU A 51 8.34 -12.07 11.49
C GLU A 51 7.00 -11.65 10.86
N PRO A 52 5.87 -12.26 11.30
CA PRO A 52 4.56 -11.99 10.72
C PRO A 52 3.97 -10.62 11.06
N ALA A 53 4.50 -9.94 12.09
CA ALA A 53 3.96 -8.69 12.60
C ALA A 53 4.71 -7.46 12.06
N ASP A 54 5.05 -7.46 10.77
CA ASP A 54 5.74 -6.35 10.13
C ASP A 54 4.87 -5.62 9.09
N PRO A 55 4.35 -4.41 9.42
CA PRO A 55 3.53 -3.65 8.49
C PRO A 55 4.28 -3.28 7.21
N ASP A 56 5.58 -2.98 7.27
CA ASP A 56 6.35 -2.51 6.13
C ASP A 56 6.58 -3.63 5.11
N THR A 57 6.85 -4.85 5.57
CA THR A 57 6.95 -6.02 4.68
C THR A 57 5.60 -6.38 4.06
N HIS A 58 4.50 -6.35 4.83
CA HIS A 58 3.16 -6.56 4.27
C HIS A 58 2.83 -5.53 3.17
N TYR A 59 3.11 -4.25 3.41
CA TYR A 59 2.91 -3.18 2.42
C TYR A 59 3.74 -3.40 1.14
N ASN A 60 5.02 -3.74 1.29
CA ASN A 60 5.90 -3.95 0.14
C ASN A 60 5.54 -5.22 -0.65
N LEU A 61 5.11 -6.29 0.03
CA LEU A 61 4.56 -7.47 -0.61
C LEU A 61 3.29 -7.13 -1.41
N ALA A 62 2.38 -6.35 -0.82
CA ALA A 62 1.17 -5.89 -1.49
C ALA A 62 1.48 -5.10 -2.76
N LEU A 63 2.47 -4.19 -2.72
CA LEU A 63 2.93 -3.47 -3.90
C LEU A 63 3.46 -4.42 -4.99
N ALA A 64 4.29 -5.39 -4.62
CA ALA A 64 4.85 -6.36 -5.57
C ALA A 64 3.75 -7.22 -6.22
N LEU A 65 2.76 -7.68 -5.45
CA LEU A 65 1.59 -8.41 -5.95
C LEU A 65 0.75 -7.56 -6.90
N ARG A 66 0.52 -6.29 -6.56
CA ARG A 66 -0.21 -5.35 -7.43
C ARG A 66 0.51 -5.15 -8.76
N TYR A 67 1.83 -4.93 -8.76
CA TYR A 67 2.62 -4.79 -9.99
C TYR A 67 2.72 -6.10 -10.79
N LYS A 68 2.59 -7.24 -10.12
CA LYS A 68 2.50 -8.56 -10.76
C LYS A 68 1.14 -8.81 -11.43
N GLY A 69 0.12 -7.99 -11.12
CA GLY A 69 -1.23 -8.11 -11.68
C GLY A 69 -2.19 -8.91 -10.81
N ASP A 70 -1.89 -9.08 -9.51
CA ASP A 70 -2.76 -9.76 -8.54
C ASP A 70 -3.32 -8.77 -7.50
N PRO A 71 -4.36 -7.99 -7.87
CA PRO A 71 -4.96 -7.03 -6.95
C PRO A 71 -5.69 -7.69 -5.78
N ALA A 72 -6.15 -8.94 -5.92
CA ALA A 72 -6.83 -9.66 -4.85
C ALA A 72 -5.87 -10.01 -3.72
N ALA A 73 -4.72 -10.61 -4.05
CA ALA A 73 -3.69 -10.89 -3.06
C ALA A 73 -3.10 -9.59 -2.48
N ALA A 74 -2.90 -8.55 -3.31
CA ALA A 74 -2.43 -7.25 -2.84
C ALA A 74 -3.37 -6.63 -1.79
N ALA A 75 -4.69 -6.71 -1.99
CA ALA A 75 -5.67 -6.20 -1.02
C ALA A 75 -5.52 -6.88 0.35
N GLY A 76 -5.35 -8.21 0.38
CA GLY A 76 -5.15 -8.95 1.64
C GLY A 76 -3.91 -8.50 2.40
N GLU A 77 -2.81 -8.23 1.69
CA GLU A 77 -1.55 -7.78 2.29
C GLU A 77 -1.60 -6.30 2.73
N PHE A 78 -2.26 -5.42 1.98
CA PHE A 78 -2.51 -4.05 2.45
C PHE A 78 -3.39 -4.02 3.71
N GLN A 79 -4.42 -4.87 3.77
CA GLN A 79 -5.23 -5.02 4.98
C GLN A 79 -4.39 -5.52 6.16
N ALA A 80 -3.45 -6.44 5.94
CA ALA A 80 -2.52 -6.88 6.99
C ALA A 80 -1.63 -5.74 7.49
N ALA A 81 -1.06 -4.95 6.58
CA ALA A 81 -0.29 -3.76 6.93
C ALA A 81 -1.13 -2.76 7.74
N LEU A 82 -2.38 -2.50 7.33
CA LEU A 82 -3.28 -1.57 8.02
C LEU A 82 -3.79 -2.09 9.37
N ARG A 83 -3.91 -3.40 9.58
CA ARG A 83 -4.20 -3.97 10.91
C ARG A 83 -3.08 -3.65 11.91
N LEU A 84 -1.83 -3.67 11.46
CA LEU A 84 -0.66 -3.39 12.28
C LEU A 84 -0.37 -1.89 12.41
N LYS A 85 -0.67 -1.11 11.36
CA LYS A 85 -0.47 0.34 11.30
C LYS A 85 -1.69 1.03 10.65
N PRO A 86 -2.75 1.31 11.42
CA PRO A 86 -4.00 1.86 10.88
C PRO A 86 -3.88 3.27 10.29
N GLN A 87 -2.92 4.06 10.78
CA GLN A 87 -2.70 5.43 10.28
C GLN A 87 -1.56 5.41 9.24
N TRP A 88 -1.85 4.88 8.06
CA TRP A 88 -0.92 4.88 6.94
C TRP A 88 -1.57 5.21 5.60
N SER A 89 -1.53 6.50 5.23
CA SER A 89 -2.15 7.01 3.99
C SER A 89 -1.73 6.23 2.74
N ALA A 90 -0.45 5.87 2.61
CA ALA A 90 0.03 5.12 1.44
C ALA A 90 -0.54 3.69 1.36
N ALA A 91 -0.78 3.03 2.50
CA ALA A 91 -1.38 1.70 2.54
C ALA A 91 -2.90 1.76 2.26
N HIS A 92 -3.61 2.75 2.80
CA HIS A 92 -5.01 3.02 2.43
C HIS A 92 -5.15 3.32 0.93
N TYR A 93 -4.26 4.14 0.36
CA TYR A 93 -4.23 4.39 -1.08
C TYR A 93 -4.00 3.10 -1.88
N GLY A 94 -3.06 2.26 -1.45
CA GLY A 94 -2.77 0.96 -2.07
C GLY A 94 -3.98 0.02 -2.03
N LEU A 95 -4.65 -0.09 -0.89
CA LEU A 95 -5.85 -0.91 -0.71
C LEU A 95 -7.01 -0.38 -1.56
N GLY A 96 -7.23 0.94 -1.57
CA GLY A 96 -8.24 1.57 -2.41
C GLY A 96 -8.00 1.29 -3.90
N ALA A 97 -6.75 1.38 -4.36
CA ALA A 97 -6.39 1.06 -5.74
C ALA A 97 -6.61 -0.43 -6.07
N ALA A 98 -6.32 -1.34 -5.13
CA ALA A 98 -6.61 -2.75 -5.29
C ALA A 98 -8.12 -3.03 -5.38
N TYR A 99 -8.92 -2.43 -4.52
CA TYR A 99 -10.39 -2.54 -4.58
C TYR A 99 -10.97 -1.93 -5.85
N TYR A 100 -10.45 -0.81 -6.32
CA TYR A 100 -10.86 -0.21 -7.58
C TYR A 100 -10.62 -1.16 -8.76
N ALA A 101 -9.43 -1.79 -8.82
CA ALA A 101 -9.11 -2.79 -9.84
C ALA A 101 -9.99 -4.05 -9.77
N LEU A 102 -10.46 -4.42 -8.58
CA LEU A 102 -11.41 -5.52 -8.37
C LEU A 102 -12.88 -5.13 -8.63
N GLY A 103 -13.14 -3.87 -9.01
CA GLY A 103 -14.50 -3.37 -9.20
C GLY A 103 -15.27 -3.09 -7.90
N ASN A 104 -14.65 -3.25 -6.73
CA ASN A 104 -15.23 -2.89 -5.44
C ASN A 104 -15.14 -1.37 -5.21
N LYS A 105 -16.00 -0.63 -5.91
CA LYS A 105 -16.01 0.85 -5.86
C LYS A 105 -16.34 1.40 -4.48
N THR A 106 -17.19 0.72 -3.72
CA THR A 106 -17.56 1.12 -2.37
C THR A 106 -16.37 1.02 -1.42
N GLY A 107 -15.65 -0.10 -1.44
CA GLY A 107 -14.41 -0.26 -0.67
C GLY A 107 -13.34 0.73 -1.12
N ALA A 108 -13.14 0.90 -2.42
CA ALA A 108 -12.17 1.84 -2.97
C ALA A 108 -12.42 3.28 -2.47
N LEU A 109 -13.68 3.74 -2.52
CA LEU A 109 -14.07 5.06 -2.06
C LEU A 109 -13.73 5.29 -0.58
N ALA A 110 -14.04 4.33 0.28
CA ALA A 110 -13.76 4.41 1.71
C ALA A 110 -12.24 4.53 1.97
N GLU A 111 -11.45 3.68 1.33
CA GLU A 111 -9.99 3.67 1.52
C GLU A 111 -9.31 4.91 0.95
N PHE A 112 -9.77 5.43 -0.21
CA PHE A 112 -9.25 6.69 -0.72
C PHE A 112 -9.60 7.88 0.18
N ARG A 113 -10.81 7.92 0.78
CA ARG A 113 -11.16 8.94 1.79
C ARG A 113 -10.22 8.85 3.00
N SER A 114 -10.02 7.67 3.57
CA SER A 114 -9.08 7.46 4.68
C SER A 114 -7.66 7.92 4.33
N ALA A 115 -7.19 7.62 3.11
CA ALA A 115 -5.87 8.06 2.65
C ALA A 115 -5.75 9.60 2.58
N VAL A 116 -6.80 10.28 2.11
CA VAL A 116 -6.85 11.75 2.00
C VAL A 116 -7.01 12.43 3.36
N GLU A 117 -7.78 11.84 4.28
CA GLU A 117 -7.92 12.32 5.65
C GLU A 117 -6.59 12.30 6.39
N GLN A 118 -5.81 11.23 6.21
CA GLN A 118 -4.50 11.07 6.87
C GLN A 118 -3.39 11.90 6.20
N ASP A 119 -3.39 11.99 4.87
CA ASP A 119 -2.49 12.87 4.13
C ASP A 119 -3.26 13.66 3.06
N PRO A 120 -3.68 14.88 3.40
CA PRO A 120 -4.34 15.77 2.46
C PRO A 120 -3.50 16.14 1.24
N LYS A 121 -2.18 15.86 1.22
CA LYS A 121 -1.27 16.14 0.09
C LYS A 121 -1.06 14.92 -0.81
N ASN A 122 -1.67 13.78 -0.50
CA ASN A 122 -1.63 12.59 -1.35
C ASN A 122 -2.47 12.79 -2.63
N ALA A 123 -1.84 13.40 -3.64
CA ALA A 123 -2.49 13.72 -4.92
C ALA A 123 -3.02 12.48 -5.65
N GLY A 124 -2.36 11.32 -5.49
CA GLY A 124 -2.83 10.05 -6.07
C GLY A 124 -4.14 9.60 -5.44
N ALA A 125 -4.21 9.59 -4.11
CA ALA A 125 -5.44 9.25 -3.40
C ALA A 125 -6.60 10.20 -3.75
N ARG A 126 -6.35 11.52 -3.80
CA ARG A 126 -7.37 12.51 -4.21
C ARG A 126 -7.86 12.29 -5.64
N TYR A 127 -6.94 12.00 -6.56
CA TYR A 127 -7.31 11.74 -7.96
C TYR A 127 -8.21 10.51 -8.08
N PHE A 128 -7.83 9.39 -7.47
CA PHE A 128 -8.65 8.19 -7.52
C PHE A 128 -9.95 8.29 -6.70
N LEU A 129 -9.96 9.08 -5.62
CA LEU A 129 -11.18 9.47 -4.92
C LEU A 129 -12.14 10.18 -5.88
N ALA A 130 -11.65 11.18 -6.61
CA ALA A 130 -12.46 11.92 -7.58
C ALA A 130 -12.99 11.03 -8.71
N VAL A 131 -12.14 10.17 -9.28
CA VAL A 131 -12.55 9.21 -10.33
C VAL A 131 -13.66 8.29 -9.81
N THR A 132 -13.50 7.74 -8.61
CA THR A 132 -14.50 6.86 -7.99
C THR A 132 -15.81 7.59 -7.71
N LEU A 133 -15.75 8.87 -7.30
CA LEU A 133 -16.92 9.73 -7.10
C LEU A 133 -17.65 10.03 -8.43
N LEU A 134 -16.93 10.29 -9.51
CA LEU A 134 -17.53 10.50 -10.85
C LEU A 134 -18.31 9.27 -11.31
N GLU A 135 -17.74 8.08 -11.12
CA GLU A 135 -18.41 6.82 -11.46
C GLU A 135 -19.68 6.59 -10.65
N ARG A 136 -19.78 7.19 -9.45
CA ARG A 136 -20.97 7.21 -8.59
C ARG A 136 -21.90 8.40 -8.85
N LYS A 137 -21.59 9.25 -9.83
CA LYS A 137 -22.30 10.48 -10.17
C LYS A 137 -22.30 11.54 -9.05
N GLU A 138 -21.36 11.45 -8.12
CA GLU A 138 -21.15 12.41 -7.02
C GLU A 138 -20.30 13.60 -7.52
N LEU A 139 -20.83 14.31 -8.52
CA LEU A 139 -20.07 15.25 -9.37
C LEU A 139 -19.44 16.43 -8.60
N ARG A 140 -20.18 17.00 -7.66
CA ARG A 140 -19.71 18.18 -6.90
C ARG A 140 -18.46 17.85 -6.08
N GLU A 141 -18.46 16.72 -5.37
CA GLU A 141 -17.33 16.27 -4.56
C GLU A 141 -16.14 15.91 -5.47
N ALA A 142 -16.38 15.20 -6.57
CA ALA A 142 -15.33 14.85 -7.51
C ALA A 142 -14.58 16.08 -8.07
N ILE A 143 -15.33 17.11 -8.47
CA ILE A 143 -14.75 18.37 -8.97
C ILE A 143 -13.89 19.05 -7.90
N ALA A 144 -14.34 19.05 -6.64
CA ALA A 144 -13.59 19.63 -5.54
C ALA A 144 -12.24 18.91 -5.34
N GLU A 145 -12.24 17.57 -5.40
CA GLU A 145 -11.04 16.76 -5.30
C GLU A 145 -10.10 16.94 -6.49
N LEU A 146 -10.59 16.99 -7.73
CA LEU A 146 -9.77 17.28 -8.92
C LEU A 146 -9.12 18.66 -8.85
N LYS A 147 -9.86 19.68 -8.40
CA LYS A 147 -9.29 21.01 -8.16
C LYS A 147 -8.20 20.97 -7.08
N ALA A 148 -8.39 20.18 -6.01
CA ALA A 148 -7.36 19.98 -5.00
C ALA A 148 -6.11 19.31 -5.58
N VAL A 149 -6.25 18.29 -6.43
CA VAL A 149 -5.14 17.66 -7.15
C VAL A 149 -4.37 18.69 -7.98
N LEU A 150 -5.06 19.54 -8.75
CA LEU A 150 -4.42 20.54 -9.60
C LEU A 150 -3.76 21.68 -8.81
N ARG A 151 -4.24 21.99 -7.60
CA ARG A 151 -3.52 22.91 -6.69
C ARG A 151 -2.21 22.30 -6.18
N LEU A 152 -2.19 21.00 -5.88
CA LEU A 152 -1.00 20.29 -5.41
C LEU A 152 -0.01 20.00 -6.55
N ARG A 153 -0.52 19.65 -7.72
CA ARG A 153 0.24 19.30 -8.92
C ARG A 153 -0.38 19.95 -10.15
N PRO A 154 -0.03 21.23 -10.42
CA PRO A 154 -0.56 21.94 -11.57
C PRO A 154 -0.30 21.24 -12.92
N SER A 155 0.75 20.42 -13.04
CA SER A 155 1.09 19.69 -14.26
C SER A 155 0.37 18.33 -14.41
N HIS A 156 -0.51 17.92 -13.49
CA HIS A 156 -1.19 16.61 -13.56
C HIS A 156 -2.17 16.57 -14.74
N ALA A 157 -1.79 15.91 -15.84
CA ALA A 157 -2.52 15.91 -17.10
C ALA A 157 -3.88 15.19 -16.98
N GLU A 158 -3.89 14.02 -16.35
CA GLU A 158 -5.07 13.19 -16.16
C GLU A 158 -6.13 13.94 -15.34
N ALA A 159 -5.74 14.54 -14.20
CA ALA A 159 -6.68 15.31 -13.39
C ALA A 159 -7.28 16.50 -14.16
N ARG A 160 -6.50 17.17 -15.03
CA ARG A 160 -7.02 18.26 -15.88
C ARG A 160 -8.01 17.74 -16.91
N LEU A 161 -7.69 16.63 -17.58
CA LEU A 161 -8.58 16.00 -18.56
C LEU A 161 -9.89 15.54 -17.89
N THR A 162 -9.80 14.82 -16.78
CA THR A 162 -10.95 14.35 -16.02
C THR A 162 -11.82 15.51 -15.53
N LEU A 163 -11.21 16.63 -15.10
CA LEU A 163 -11.97 17.82 -14.71
C LEU A 163 -12.70 18.46 -15.90
N GLY A 164 -12.06 18.52 -17.08
CA GLY A 164 -12.71 18.99 -18.30
C GLY A 164 -13.92 18.15 -18.66
N LEU A 165 -13.77 16.82 -18.62
CA LEU A 165 -14.87 15.87 -18.88
C LEU A 165 -15.99 15.96 -17.84
N ALA A 166 -15.67 16.30 -16.59
CA ALA A 166 -16.66 16.48 -15.53
C ALA A 166 -17.56 17.73 -15.72
N TYR A 167 -17.19 18.65 -16.59
CA TYR A 167 -17.98 19.86 -16.90
C TYR A 167 -18.80 19.77 -18.19
N LEU A 168 -18.64 18.69 -18.96
CA LEU A 168 -19.44 18.40 -20.16
C LEU A 168 -20.72 17.65 -19.80
#